data_AF-A0A0F3GYV5-F1
#
_entry.id   AF-A0A0F3GYV5-F1
#
_cell.length_a   1.000
_cell.length_b   1.000
_cell.length_c   1.000
_cell.angle_alpha   90.00
_cell.angle_beta   90.00
_cell.angle_gamma   90.00
#
_symmetry.space_group_name_H-M   'P 1'
#
loop_
_entity.id
_entity.type
_entity.pdbx_description
1 polymer ?
#
loop_
_entity_poly.entity_id
_entity_poly.type
_entity_poly.pdbx_seq_one_letter_code
_entity_poly.pdbx_strand_id
1 'polypeptide(L)'
;MLTEIGLKNFKCFASKTVIPVNKMNLFTGLNGRGKSTVLQSLLLMRQSIEKSRTTDKIHLNGSCVELGYFKDVSNSAREPIELNF
;
A
#
# COMPACT_ATOMS: atom_id res chain seq x y z
N MET A 1 9.07 14.46 5.77
CA MET A 1 8.83 14.42 4.32
C MET A 1 9.01 12.98 3.89
N LEU A 2 8.10 12.42 3.08
CA LEU A 2 8.20 11.04 2.62
C LEU A 2 9.36 10.90 1.63
N THR A 3 10.25 9.92 1.85
CA THR A 3 11.45 9.71 1.02
C THR A 3 11.45 8.37 0.30
N GLU A 4 10.72 7.38 0.81
CA GLU A 4 10.58 6.08 0.18
C GLU A 4 9.22 5.44 0.48
N ILE A 5 8.82 4.48 -0.35
CA ILE A 5 7.66 3.62 -0.14
C ILE A 5 8.13 2.18 -0.33
N GLY A 6 8.15 1.41 0.74
CA GLY A 6 8.48 -0.01 0.76
C GLY A 6 7.22 -0.87 0.76
N LEU A 7 7.09 -1.79 -0.20
CA LEU A 7 5.97 -2.72 -0.33
C LEU A 7 6.47 -4.15 -0.47
N LYS A 8 5.91 -5.08 0.31
CA LYS A 8 6.10 -6.52 0.13
C LYS A 8 4.77 -7.24 0.36
N ASN A 9 4.54 -8.27 -0.45
CA ASN A 9 3.33 -9.08 -0.46
C ASN A 9 2.02 -8.28 -0.63
N PHE A 10 2.08 -7.04 -1.11
CA PHE A 10 0.93 -6.15 -1.27
C PHE A 10 0.47 -6.10 -2.73
N LYS A 11 -0.68 -6.71 -3.01
CA LYS A 11 -1.28 -6.91 -4.34
C LYS A 11 -0.30 -7.49 -5.36
N CYS A 12 0.21 -6.68 -6.29
CA CYS A 12 1.14 -7.12 -7.32
C CYS A 12 2.61 -7.11 -6.88
N PHE A 13 2.94 -6.51 -5.74
CA PHE A 13 4.30 -6.46 -5.20
C PHE A 13 4.58 -7.72 -4.38
N ALA A 14 4.89 -8.84 -5.03
CA ALA A 14 5.19 -10.11 -4.36
C ALA A 14 6.44 -10.01 -3.49
N SER A 15 7.55 -9.56 -4.08
CA SER A 15 8.84 -9.35 -3.41
C SER A 15 8.96 -7.92 -2.87
N LYS A 16 9.84 -7.75 -1.87
CA LYS A 16 10.15 -6.42 -1.31
C LYS A 16 10.60 -5.48 -2.43
N THR A 17 9.86 -4.40 -2.59
CA THR A 17 10.12 -3.33 -3.56
C THR A 17 10.21 -2.02 -2.80
N VAL A 18 11.30 -1.28 -3.00
CA VAL A 18 11.52 0.04 -2.40
C VAL A 18 11.45 1.07 -3.51
N ILE A 19 10.54 2.03 -3.37
CA ILE A 19 10.28 3.07 -4.36
C ILE A 19 10.75 4.39 -3.75
N PRO A 20 11.86 4.98 -4.23
CA PRO A 20 12.25 6.30 -3.77
C PRO A 20 11.24 7.35 -4.25
N VAL A 21 10.93 8.32 -3.41
CA VAL A 21 10.04 9.43 -3.74
C VAL A 21 10.65 10.77 -3.36
N ASN A 22 10.30 11.81 -4.10
CA ASN A 22 10.75 13.18 -3.87
C ASN A 22 9.58 14.18 -4.01
N LYS A 23 9.85 15.47 -4.14
CA LYS A 23 8.84 16.54 -4.23
C LYS A 23 7.85 16.35 -5.39
N MET A 24 8.27 15.72 -6.48
CA MET A 24 7.44 15.41 -7.64
C MET A 24 7.75 13.99 -8.11
N ASN A 25 6.72 13.15 -8.21
CA ASN A 25 6.83 11.76 -8.65
C ASN A 25 5.81 11.51 -9.76
N LEU A 26 6.24 10.91 -10.86
CA LEU A 26 5.37 10.55 -11.96
C LEU A 26 5.33 9.03 -12.11
N PHE A 27 4.19 8.42 -11.78
CA PHE A 27 3.98 6.99 -11.95
C PHE A 27 3.36 6.73 -13.32
N THR A 28 4.14 6.19 -14.27
CA THR A 28 3.69 5.86 -15.64
C THR A 28 3.85 4.37 -15.94
N GLY A 29 3.35 3.93 -17.10
CA GLY A 29 3.42 2.54 -17.56
C GLY A 29 2.05 1.90 -17.75
N LEU A 30 2.04 0.62 -18.13
CA LEU A 30 0.82 -0.12 -18.47
C LEU A 30 -0.10 -0.35 -17.27
N ASN A 31 -1.40 -0.50 -17.52
CA ASN A 31 -2.39 -0.86 -16.50
C ASN A 31 -2.04 -2.20 -15.84
N GLY A 32 -2.37 -2.34 -14.56
CA GLY A 32 -2.05 -3.54 -13.78
C GLY A 32 -0.58 -3.69 -13.34
N ARG A 33 0.27 -2.68 -13.54
CA ARG A 33 1.70 -2.71 -13.14
C ARG A 33 2.03 -2.06 -11.79
N GLY A 34 1.02 -1.88 -10.92
CA GLY A 34 1.24 -1.43 -9.55
C GLY A 34 1.19 0.07 -9.29
N LYS A 35 0.97 0.91 -10.31
CA LYS A 35 0.81 2.37 -10.12
C LYS A 35 -0.28 2.72 -9.11
N SER A 36 -1.51 2.25 -9.33
CA SER A 36 -2.62 2.45 -8.40
C SER A 36 -2.37 1.76 -7.07
N THR A 37 -1.68 0.61 -7.07
CA THR A 37 -1.30 -0.11 -5.85
C THR A 37 -0.41 0.74 -4.93
N VAL A 38 0.56 1.48 -5.48
CA VAL A 38 1.39 2.41 -4.69
C VAL A 38 0.55 3.51 -4.06
N LEU A 39 -0.38 4.12 -4.81
CA LEU A 39 -1.29 5.12 -4.25
C LEU A 39 -2.22 4.53 -3.19
N GLN A 40 -2.70 3.30 -3.41
CA GLN A 40 -3.58 2.60 -2.47
C GLN A 40 -2.91 2.26 -1.14
N SER A 41 -1.59 1.99 -1.11
CA SER A 41 -0.89 1.76 0.16
C SER A 41 -0.86 3.02 1.04
N LEU A 42 -0.68 4.20 0.43
CA LEU A 42 -0.73 5.48 1.13
C LEU A 42 -2.15 5.79 1.66
N LEU A 43 -3.17 5.56 0.83
CA LEU A 43 -4.58 5.76 1.23
C LEU A 43 -4.99 4.78 2.35
N LEU A 44 -4.51 3.54 2.30
CA LEU A 44 -4.70 2.54 3.33
C LEU A 44 -4.14 3.00 4.68
N MET A 45 -2.90 3.51 4.69
CA MET A 45 -2.29 4.03 5.91
C MET A 45 -3.05 5.24 6.44
N ARG A 46 -3.38 6.20 5.57
CA ARG A 46 -4.14 7.39 5.94
C ARG A 46 -5.45 7.03 6.66
N GLN A 47 -6.28 6.19 6.04
CA GLN A 47 -7.59 5.87 6.63
C GLN A 47 -7.48 5.01 7.89
N SER A 48 -6.39 4.24 8.03
CA SER A 48 -6.15 3.44 9.24
C SER A 48 -5.76 4.35 10.41
N ILE A 49 -4.86 5.31 10.17
CA ILE A 49 -4.44 6.31 11.16
C ILE A 49 -5.61 7.23 11.57
N GLU A 50 -6.46 7.63 10.62
CA GLU A 50 -7.64 8.46 10.90
C GLU A 50 -8.65 7.75 11.82
N LYS A 51 -8.78 6.43 11.73
CA LYS A 51 -9.69 5.64 12.58
C LYS A 51 -9.09 5.28 13.94
N SER A 52 -7.78 5.00 13.99
CA SER A 52 -7.09 4.66 15.23
C SER A 52 -5.68 5.24 15.22
N ARG A 53 -5.39 6.16 16.15
CA ARG A 53 -4.07 6.78 16.30
C ARG A 53 -2.97 5.76 16.63
N THR A 54 -3.31 4.66 17.30
CA THR A 54 -2.35 3.60 17.62
C THR A 54 -2.03 2.70 16.42
N THR A 55 -2.82 2.78 15.34
CA THR A 55 -2.72 1.91 14.15
C THR A 55 -2.68 0.43 14.53
N ASP A 56 -3.37 0.06 15.62
CA ASP A 56 -3.50 -1.32 16.09
C ASP A 56 -4.28 -2.21 15.11
N LYS A 57 -5.05 -1.58 14.22
CA LYS A 57 -5.78 -2.24 13.14
C LYS A 57 -5.57 -1.52 11.82
N ILE A 58 -5.36 -2.30 10.77
CA ILE A 58 -5.38 -1.83 9.40
C ILE A 58 -6.80 -1.94 8.86
N HIS A 59 -7.35 -0.81 8.42
CA HIS A 59 -8.69 -0.76 7.85
C HIS A 59 -8.61 -0.90 6.33
N LEU A 60 -8.87 -2.09 5.80
CA LEU A 60 -8.81 -2.35 4.34
C LEU A 60 -9.89 -1.61 3.54
N ASN A 61 -11.02 -1.29 4.17
CA ASN A 61 -12.17 -0.67 3.52
C ASN A 61 -12.62 0.56 4.31
N GLY A 62 -12.82 1.67 3.59
CA GLY A 62 -13.16 2.96 4.15
C GLY A 62 -13.32 4.03 3.07
N SER A 63 -13.39 5.29 3.52
CA SER A 63 -13.63 6.44 2.64
C SER A 63 -12.48 6.75 1.68
N CYS A 64 -11.24 6.41 2.02
CA CYS A 64 -10.10 6.67 1.14
C CYS A 64 -9.89 5.55 0.12
N VAL A 65 -10.06 4.29 0.53
CA VAL A 65 -9.86 3.12 -0.33
C VAL A 65 -10.70 1.92 0.13
N GLU A 66 -11.21 1.18 -0.85
CA GLU A 66 -11.85 -0.12 -0.70
C GLU A 66 -10.97 -1.19 -1.36
N LEU A 67 -10.37 -2.05 -0.53
CA LEU A 67 -9.44 -3.09 -0.95
C LEU A 67 -10.04 -4.49 -0.94
N GLY A 68 -11.24 -4.67 -0.39
CA GLY A 68 -11.91 -5.95 -0.27
C GLY A 68 -11.44 -6.75 0.94
N TYR A 69 -11.23 -8.04 0.75
CA TYR A 69 -10.79 -8.96 1.79
C TYR A 69 -9.27 -9.11 1.79
N PHE A 70 -8.72 -9.71 2.84
CA PHE A 70 -7.27 -9.94 2.95
C PHE A 70 -6.68 -10.62 1.70
N LYS A 71 -7.38 -11.62 1.13
CA LYS A 71 -6.95 -12.33 -0.08
C LYS A 71 -6.81 -11.45 -1.33
N ASP A 72 -7.54 -10.32 -1.38
CA ASP A 72 -7.49 -9.37 -2.50
C ASP A 72 -6.30 -8.41 -2.37
N VAL A 73 -5.68 -8.39 -1.18
CA VAL A 73 -4.58 -7.50 -0.80
C VAL A 73 -3.27 -8.25 -0.64
N SER A 74 -3.28 -9.50 -0.20
CA SER A 74 -2.09 -10.35 -0.10
C SER A 74 -1.74 -10.95 -1.46
N ASN A 75 -0.49 -10.82 -1.91
CA ASN A 75 -0.03 -11.54 -3.11
C ASN A 75 0.07 -13.06 -2.87
N SER A 76 0.50 -13.44 -1.68
CA SER A 76 0.69 -14.81 -1.20
C SER A 76 0.16 -14.92 0.24
N ALA A 77 -0.54 -16.01 0.53
CA ALA A 77 -1.02 -16.32 1.87
C ALA A 77 0.10 -16.79 2.83
N ARG A 78 1.32 -17.01 2.32
CA ARG A 78 2.46 -17.55 3.09
C ARG A 78 3.39 -16.48 3.64
N GLU A 79 3.27 -15.25 3.16
CA GLU A 79 4.15 -14.13 3.53
C GLU A 79 3.33 -13.06 4.27
N PRO A 80 3.92 -12.31 5.20
CA PRO A 80 3.28 -11.13 5.76
C PRO A 80 3.22 -10.01 4.71
N ILE A 81 2.19 -9.17 4.80
CA ILE A 81 2.18 -7.87 4.12
C ILE A 81 3.08 -6.93 4.91
N GLU A 82 4.04 -6.31 4.24
CA GLU A 82 4.91 -5.29 4.84
C GLU A 82 4.77 -3.97 4.08
N LEU A 83 4.47 -2.91 4.81
CA LEU A 83 4.40 -1.54 4.30
C LEU A 83 5.37 -0.67 5.12
N ASN A 84 6.31 -0.02 4.44
CA ASN A 84 7.30 0.87 5.05
C ASN A 84 7.23 2.24 4.36
N PHE A 85 7.27 3.34 5.11
CA PHE A 85 7.13 4.71 4.61
C PHE A 85 8.10 5.64 5.34
#